data_AF-A0A4D9DHV5-F1
#
_entry.id   AF-A0A4D9DHV5-F1
#
_cell.length_a   1.000
_cell.length_b   1.000
_cell.length_c   1.000
_cell.angle_alpha   90.00
_cell.angle_beta   90.00
_cell.angle_gamma   90.00
#
_symmetry.space_group_name_H-M   'P 1'
#
loop_
_entity.id
_entity.type
_entity.pdbx_description
1 polymer ?
#
loop_
_entity_poly.entity_id
_entity_poly.type
_entity_poly.pdbx_seq_one_letter_code
_entity_poly.pdbx_strand_id
1 'polypeptide(L)'
;MSGVTPAIVCKQLNCGDGGQIARDFEYGAGSGPTWLDHVACSEQHSSLWQCPTEPWNPKSCDNRAEETHISCTGKKAKPTQTLFAECPNSPSCTGISASN
;
A
#
# COMPACT_ATOMS: atom_id res chain seq x y z
N MET A 1 14.65 8.88 4.68
CA MET A 1 13.81 7.77 4.21
C MET A 1 14.14 7.47 2.75
N SER A 2 14.34 6.21 2.37
CA SER A 2 14.67 5.78 0.99
C SER A 2 13.40 5.61 0.15
N GLY A 3 13.51 5.74 -1.18
CA GLY A 3 12.41 5.42 -2.12
C GLY A 3 11.94 3.96 -2.07
N VAL A 4 12.69 3.09 -1.38
CA VAL A 4 12.30 1.70 -1.12
C VAL A 4 11.14 1.59 -0.11
N THR A 5 11.07 2.50 0.88
CA THR A 5 10.02 2.49 1.90
C THR A 5 8.60 2.58 1.31
N PRO A 6 8.27 3.55 0.44
CA PRO A 6 6.93 3.62 -0.14
C PRO A 6 6.58 2.37 -0.95
N ALA A 7 7.52 1.76 -1.68
CA ALA A 7 7.28 0.51 -2.40
C ALA A 7 6.91 -0.66 -1.46
N ILE A 8 7.65 -0.82 -0.35
CA ILE A 8 7.34 -1.84 0.67
C ILE A 8 5.95 -1.63 1.27
N VAL A 9 5.62 -0.39 1.66
CA VAL A 9 4.31 -0.08 2.26
C VAL A 9 3.18 -0.33 1.26
N CYS A 10 3.33 0.12 0.01
CA CYS A 10 2.31 -0.07 -1.02
C CYS A 10 2.10 -1.55 -1.36
N LYS A 11 3.18 -2.34 -1.39
CA LYS A 11 3.08 -3.78 -1.57
C LYS A 11 2.42 -4.47 -0.39
N GLN A 12 2.79 -4.11 0.84
CA GLN A 12 2.20 -4.65 2.08
C GLN A 12 0.70 -4.35 2.19
N LEU A 13 0.28 -3.14 1.84
CA LEU A 13 -1.14 -2.74 1.80
C LEU A 13 -1.88 -3.32 0.60
N ASN A 14 -1.17 -4.00 -0.30
CA ASN A 14 -1.68 -4.46 -1.58
C ASN A 14 -2.35 -3.26 -2.28
N CYS A 15 -1.56 -2.29 -2.73
CA CYS A 15 -2.03 -1.10 -3.46
C CYS A 15 -1.22 -0.85 -4.75
N GLY A 16 -0.27 -1.72 -5.06
CA GLY A 16 0.67 -1.60 -6.18
C GLY A 16 2.09 -1.93 -5.72
N ASP A 17 3.01 -2.02 -6.67
CA ASP A 17 4.42 -2.35 -6.41
C ASP A 17 5.33 -1.12 -6.29
N GLY A 18 4.78 0.08 -6.49
CA GLY A 18 5.51 1.33 -6.42
C GLY A 18 4.81 2.36 -5.53
N GLY A 19 5.55 3.40 -5.16
CA GLY A 19 4.99 4.55 -4.47
C GLY A 19 6.02 5.64 -4.30
N GLN A 20 5.53 6.78 -3.83
CA GLN A 20 6.33 7.98 -3.58
C GLN A 20 6.00 8.56 -2.22
N ILE A 21 7.00 9.21 -1.62
CA ILE A 21 6.80 10.01 -0.43
C ILE A 21 6.18 11.33 -0.87
N ALA A 22 4.96 11.60 -0.43
CA ALA A 22 4.33 12.90 -0.61
C ALA A 22 4.89 13.88 0.43
N ARG A 23 5.21 15.08 -0.05
CA ARG A 23 5.78 16.16 0.78
C ARG A 23 4.67 17.14 1.18
N ASP A 24 5.03 18.10 2.03
CA ASP A 24 4.25 19.33 2.27
C ASP A 24 2.84 19.16 2.85
N PHE A 25 2.58 18.10 3.62
CA PHE A 25 1.25 17.85 4.20
C PHE A 25 0.13 17.81 3.17
N GLU A 26 0.41 17.34 1.95
CA GLU A 26 -0.58 17.31 0.86
C GLU A 26 -1.89 16.63 1.27
N TYR A 27 -1.82 15.63 2.16
CA TYR A 27 -2.97 14.90 2.67
C TYR A 27 -3.44 15.34 4.07
N GLY A 28 -2.95 16.48 4.56
CA GLY A 28 -3.23 17.01 5.88
C GLY A 28 -2.45 16.32 6.99
N ALA A 29 -2.76 16.64 8.25
CA ALA A 29 -2.19 15.95 9.40
C ALA A 29 -3.02 14.70 9.72
N GLY A 30 -2.35 13.61 10.09
CA GLY A 30 -3.03 12.41 10.56
C GLY A 30 -3.77 12.64 11.88
N SER A 31 -4.68 11.74 12.24
CA SER A 31 -5.25 11.70 13.60
C SER A 31 -4.69 10.51 14.36
N GLY A 32 -4.42 10.69 15.65
CA GLY A 32 -3.89 9.62 16.51
C GLY A 32 -2.38 9.70 16.81
N PRO A 33 -1.82 8.61 17.38
CA PRO A 33 -0.42 8.51 17.80
C PRO A 33 0.57 8.41 16.62
N THR A 34 1.80 8.87 16.85
CA THR A 34 2.92 8.83 15.91
C THR A 34 3.90 7.74 16.32
N TRP A 35 3.73 6.52 15.81
CA TRP A 35 4.42 5.33 16.34
C TRP A 35 5.88 5.15 15.93
N LEU A 36 6.23 5.59 14.72
CA LEU A 36 7.49 5.25 14.07
C LEU A 36 8.31 6.50 13.81
N ASP A 37 9.62 6.38 14.01
CA ASP A 37 10.60 7.39 13.64
C ASP A 37 11.87 6.72 13.06
N HIS A 38 12.62 7.46 12.26
CA HIS A 38 13.88 7.03 11.62
C HIS A 38 13.79 5.71 10.84
N VAL A 39 12.70 5.51 10.08
CA VAL A 39 12.51 4.29 9.26
C VAL A 39 13.57 4.17 8.16
N ALA A 40 14.38 3.10 8.22
CA ALA A 40 15.51 2.85 7.33
C ALA A 40 15.36 1.54 6.54
N CYS A 41 14.32 1.45 5.71
CA CYS A 41 14.10 0.28 4.86
C CYS A 41 15.15 0.14 3.74
N SER A 42 15.35 -1.11 3.31
CA SER A 42 16.16 -1.51 2.15
C SER A 42 15.50 -2.69 1.42
N GLU A 43 15.97 -3.04 0.22
CA GLU A 43 15.30 -4.01 -0.68
C GLU A 43 15.14 -5.43 -0.11
N GLN A 44 15.92 -5.76 0.92
CA GLN A 44 15.84 -7.03 1.66
C GLN A 44 14.63 -7.12 2.60
N HIS A 45 13.96 -5.99 2.90
CA HIS A 45 12.77 -5.96 3.74
C HIS A 45 11.51 -6.12 2.88
N SER A 46 10.58 -6.95 3.34
CA SER A 46 9.31 -7.23 2.65
C SER A 46 8.10 -6.52 3.25
N SER A 47 8.28 -5.96 4.45
CA SER A 47 7.25 -5.30 5.25
C SER A 47 7.86 -4.15 6.04
N LEU A 48 7.06 -3.11 6.29
CA LEU A 48 7.44 -1.97 7.14
C LEU A 48 7.88 -2.42 8.53
N TRP A 49 7.29 -3.49 9.06
CA TRP A 49 7.60 -4.05 10.39
C TRP A 49 8.98 -4.67 10.51
N GLN A 50 9.62 -4.98 9.38
CA GLN A 50 10.96 -5.57 9.35
C GLN A 50 12.05 -4.49 9.23
N CYS A 51 11.68 -3.27 8.84
CA CYS A 51 12.65 -2.21 8.66
C CYS A 51 13.23 -1.78 10.02
N PRO A 52 14.53 -1.45 10.09
CA PRO A 52 15.10 -0.78 11.25
C PRO A 52 14.39 0.55 11.51
N THR A 53 14.03 0.76 12.77
CA THR A 53 13.41 1.99 13.29
C THR A 53 13.95 2.26 14.70
N GLU A 54 13.72 3.48 15.20
CA GLU A 54 13.80 3.72 16.63
C GLU A 54 12.75 2.88 17.40
N PRO A 55 12.89 2.70 18.72
CA PRO A 55 11.90 2.02 19.55
C PRO A 55 10.51 2.63 19.36
N TRP A 56 9.51 1.77 19.28
CA TRP A 56 8.14 2.20 19.05
C TRP A 56 7.61 2.95 20.28
N ASN A 57 7.15 4.17 20.05
CA ASN A 57 6.59 5.06 21.05
C ASN A 57 5.35 5.73 20.45
N PRO A 58 4.21 5.85 21.14
CA PRO A 58 3.03 6.55 20.60
C PRO A 58 3.26 8.05 20.31
N LYS A 59 4.40 8.60 20.70
CA LYS A 59 4.87 9.96 20.44
C LYS A 59 6.32 9.96 19.92
N SER A 60 6.64 9.09 18.96
CA SER A 60 7.98 9.03 18.37
C SER A 60 8.37 10.29 17.61
N CYS A 61 7.40 11.09 17.16
CA CYS A 61 7.64 12.41 16.58
C CYS A 61 6.96 13.49 17.42
N ASP A 62 7.73 14.49 17.85
CA ASP A 62 7.24 15.62 18.66
C ASP A 62 6.61 16.73 17.79
N ASN A 63 6.93 16.75 16.49
CA ASN A 63 6.40 17.70 15.54
C ASN A 63 5.60 16.96 14.46
N ARG A 64 4.31 17.26 14.33
CA ARG A 64 3.48 16.69 13.24
C ARG A 64 3.99 17.07 11.86
N ALA A 65 4.82 18.12 11.75
CA ALA A 65 5.52 18.46 10.53
C ALA A 65 6.56 17.41 10.08
N GLU A 66 6.75 16.33 10.85
CA GLU A 66 7.64 15.21 10.52
C GLU A 66 6.84 13.98 10.03
N GLU A 67 5.51 14.04 10.06
CA GLU A 67 4.65 12.98 9.53
C GLU A 67 4.92 12.77 8.03
N THR A 68 5.17 11.51 7.67
CA THR A 68 5.45 11.14 6.28
C THR A 68 4.20 10.55 5.63
N HIS A 69 3.86 11.06 4.45
CA HIS A 69 2.78 10.51 3.64
C HIS A 69 3.31 9.67 2.48
N ILE A 70 2.61 8.58 2.17
CA ILE A 70 2.96 7.68 1.07
C ILE A 70 1.80 7.63 0.09
N SER A 71 2.09 7.93 -1.17
CA SER A 71 1.15 7.79 -2.28
C SER A 71 1.54 6.59 -3.13
N CYS A 72 0.66 5.60 -3.25
CA CYS A 72 0.94 4.38 -3.99
C CYS A 72 0.69 4.55 -5.49
N THR A 73 1.61 3.99 -6.27
CA THR A 73 1.56 4.01 -7.73
C THR A 73 1.69 2.60 -8.27
N GLY A 74 1.06 2.36 -9.41
CA GLY A 74 1.03 1.04 -10.03
C GLY A 74 -0.36 0.47 -9.91
N LYS A 75 -0.90 0.09 -11.07
CA LYS A 75 -2.13 -0.67 -11.10
C LYS A 75 -1.77 -2.01 -10.44
N LYS A 76 -2.46 -2.40 -9.37
CA LYS A 76 -2.84 -3.81 -9.37
C LYS A 76 -3.41 -4.02 -10.75
N ALA A 77 -3.00 -5.06 -11.46
CA ALA A 77 -4.02 -5.67 -12.29
C ALA A 77 -5.19 -5.84 -11.33
N LYS A 78 -6.22 -4.98 -11.44
CA LYS A 78 -7.58 -5.33 -11.03
C LYS A 78 -7.59 -6.77 -11.49
N PRO A 79 -7.77 -7.79 -10.62
CA PRO A 79 -7.91 -9.13 -11.15
C PRO A 79 -8.91 -8.86 -12.24
N THR A 80 -8.46 -9.00 -13.50
CA THR A 80 -9.35 -9.02 -14.62
C THR A 80 -10.37 -9.94 -14.04
N GLN A 81 -11.61 -9.47 -13.87
CA GLN A 81 -12.66 -10.41 -13.58
C GLN A 81 -12.46 -11.36 -14.73
N THR A 82 -11.73 -12.43 -14.46
CA THR A 82 -11.51 -13.53 -15.34
C THR A 82 -12.97 -13.87 -15.39
N LEU A 83 -13.63 -13.42 -16.47
CA LEU A 83 -14.84 -14.07 -16.91
C LEU A 83 -14.48 -15.50 -16.69
N PHE A 84 -15.13 -16.14 -15.72
CA PHE A 84 -14.88 -17.53 -15.39
C PHE A 84 -15.20 -18.26 -16.70
N ALA A 85 -14.21 -18.35 -17.56
CA ALA A 85 -14.25 -19.06 -18.80
C ALA A 85 -13.76 -20.42 -18.38
N GLU A 86 -14.65 -21.17 -17.74
CA GLU A 86 -14.55 -22.61 -17.66
C GLU A 86 -15.84 -23.21 -17.09
N CYS A 87 -16.69 -23.65 -18.01
CA CYS A 87 -17.42 -24.91 -17.85
C CYS A 87 -17.23 -25.70 -19.16
N PRO A 88 -16.08 -26.37 -19.38
CA PRO A 88 -15.89 -27.15 -20.61
C PRO A 88 -16.87 -28.32 -20.74
N ASN A 89 -17.63 -28.70 -19.69
CA ASN A 89 -18.60 -29.81 -19.71
C ASN A 89 -19.79 -29.68 -18.72
N SER A 90 -20.27 -28.48 -18.40
CA SER A 90 -21.50 -28.33 -17.58
C SER A 90 -22.70 -27.91 -18.45
N PRO A 91 -23.87 -28.57 -18.37
CA PRO A 91 -25.02 -28.28 -19.23
C PRO A 91 -25.86 -27.07 -18.77
N SER A 92 -25.43 -26.27 -17.79
CA SER A 92 -26.21 -25.09 -17.38
C SER A 92 -25.35 -23.93 -16.88
N CYS A 93 -25.34 -22.86 -17.67
CA CYS A 93 -25.06 -21.50 -17.23
C CYS A 93 -26.30 -20.65 -17.53
N THR A 94 -27.31 -20.70 -16.67
CA THR A 94 -28.45 -19.79 -16.77
C THR A 94 -28.09 -18.42 -16.21
N GLY A 95 -27.55 -17.58 -17.10
CA GLY A 95 -27.97 -16.18 -17.22
C GLY A 95 -27.00 -15.15 -16.68
N ILE A 96 -26.34 -14.41 -17.59
CA ILE A 96 -26.28 -12.94 -17.54
C ILE A 96 -26.29 -12.42 -18.98
N SER A 97 -27.39 -11.78 -19.39
CA SER A 97 -27.42 -10.92 -20.56
C SER A 97 -26.91 -9.52 -20.17
N ALA A 98 -26.06 -8.92 -21.00
CA ALA A 98 -26.03 -7.47 -21.16
C ALA A 98 -25.83 -7.21 -22.66
N SER A 99 -26.89 -6.70 -23.27
CA SER A 99 -27.03 -6.40 -24.69
C SER A 99 -26.21 -5.18 -25.12
N ASN A 100 -25.69 -5.27 -26.35
CA ASN A 100 -25.20 -4.27 -27.31
C ASN A 100 -24.58 -2.95 -26.79
#